data_AF-A0A318CJN8-F1
#
_entry.id   AF-A0A318CJN8-F1
#
_cell.length_a   1.000
_cell.length_b   1.000
_cell.length_c   1.000
_cell.angle_alpha   90.00
_cell.angle_beta   90.00
_cell.angle_gamma   90.00
#
_symmetry.space_group_name_H-M   'P 1'
#
loop_
_entity.id
_entity.type
_entity.pdbx_description
1 polymer ?
#
loop_
_entity_poly.entity_id
_entity_poly.type
_entity_poly.pdbx_seq_one_letter_code
_entity_poly.pdbx_strand_id
1 'polypeptide(L)'
;MGTDFSENIMEDLSEFQIYEMKFVRNVAGVGSFACVPSKEMSIQQVLDYLKSHPNDQFMHNYLLFTLAEYDKNKLEGLIEQKKEDLRFLAAAYEVSVLRGFPDVRSRLEKMGAGKLAGHTPLIFARWALDKDSPGHLFWTGVFEKNVYNHEPLPSLSEIEFPIPFDLDDIDPDGKDIVHIKDIFSESKTKSVMPGTSARRKTASETVKDIVRRLADIDLITGTERRTVWSLSPYALERSWNTEVRVAVGRNRWRLAIPQTSYGKGMEEDQARASYLMEMVERYSSFASFSNDLTIGYKDEFNLVRSSYTDLVAQGLSALDPNIMNLEVPYEDQVLYWIAGREISADGGAEIYLPAQFVFLFCNLDEAALTSGVSSNGLASGNTEDEARLHALMEYIERDAERVALYSQERCFTLEAEDPAIACLLDKCRERGRYVQFLDLTPDLGIPCYKAFVQTGDEIVKGCAADLSGKAAAVSALTELAYPYFVRSNPPPAGQKSIKYEELPDYSSGDVSRDLNTVERLLLSNGLKPIYVDLTKKDLDVPVVRAFVPGLEFMAILDRFSDFSKRQFRNYLKIVGAR
;
A
#
# COMPACT_ATOMS: atom_id res chain seq x y z
N MET A 1 -34.05 -26.19 -17.36
CA MET A 1 -33.16 -27.34 -17.12
C MET A 1 -31.98 -26.77 -16.37
N GLY A 2 -31.98 -26.98 -15.05
CA GLY A 2 -30.94 -26.46 -14.16
C GLY A 2 -29.71 -27.36 -14.25
N THR A 3 -28.54 -26.74 -14.40
CA THR A 3 -27.25 -27.38 -14.19
C THR A 3 -26.83 -27.08 -12.76
N ASP A 4 -26.91 -28.11 -11.92
CA ASP A 4 -26.31 -28.17 -10.59
C ASP A 4 -24.82 -27.81 -10.69
N PHE A 5 -24.41 -26.75 -9.99
CA PHE A 5 -23.02 -26.47 -9.65
C PHE A 5 -22.57 -27.26 -8.39
N SER A 6 -23.20 -28.42 -8.14
CA SER A 6 -22.95 -29.26 -6.97
C SER A 6 -22.22 -30.57 -7.30
N GLU A 7 -21.36 -30.59 -8.32
CA GLU A 7 -20.24 -31.54 -8.32
C GLU A 7 -19.04 -30.87 -7.68
N ASN A 8 -19.13 -30.73 -6.36
CA ASN A 8 -17.97 -30.57 -5.50
C ASN A 8 -17.03 -31.74 -5.79
N ILE A 9 -15.91 -31.48 -6.44
CA ILE A 9 -14.67 -32.18 -6.10
C ILE A 9 -14.48 -31.88 -4.61
N MET A 10 -14.95 -32.78 -3.75
CA MET A 10 -14.48 -32.84 -2.37
C MET A 10 -13.01 -33.25 -2.45
N GLU A 11 -12.14 -32.29 -2.77
CA GLU A 11 -10.72 -32.42 -2.47
C GLU A 11 -10.63 -32.66 -0.96
N ASP A 12 -9.89 -33.70 -0.57
CA ASP A 12 -9.76 -34.08 0.82
C ASP A 12 -9.19 -32.90 1.62
N LEU A 13 -9.98 -32.43 2.59
CA LEU A 13 -9.58 -31.34 3.50
C LEU A 13 -8.30 -31.66 4.28
N SER A 14 -7.88 -32.93 4.32
CA SER A 14 -6.60 -33.35 4.90
C SER A 14 -5.37 -32.88 4.11
N GLU A 15 -5.52 -32.47 2.85
CA GLU A 15 -4.39 -32.07 1.98
C GLU A 15 -3.99 -30.59 2.09
N PHE A 16 -4.80 -29.74 2.74
CA PHE A 16 -4.55 -28.30 2.81
C PHE A 16 -3.86 -27.91 4.12
N GLN A 17 -2.78 -27.13 4.02
CA GLN A 17 -2.25 -26.40 5.17
C GLN A 17 -3.23 -25.28 5.56
N ILE A 18 -3.67 -25.29 6.82
CA ILE A 18 -4.65 -24.31 7.32
C ILE A 18 -3.90 -23.17 8.01
N TYR A 19 -4.10 -21.95 7.54
CA TYR A 19 -3.61 -20.71 8.12
C TYR A 19 -4.76 -19.89 8.72
N GLU A 20 -4.42 -19.06 9.70
CA GLU A 20 -5.28 -18.05 10.29
C GLU A 20 -4.53 -16.73 10.45
N MET A 21 -5.25 -15.61 10.39
CA MET A 21 -4.68 -14.31 10.70
C MET A 21 -4.62 -14.09 12.21
N LYS A 22 -3.41 -13.86 12.75
CA LYS A 22 -3.21 -13.41 14.13
C LYS A 22 -2.66 -12.01 14.16
N PHE A 23 -3.19 -11.20 15.08
CA PHE A 23 -2.57 -9.93 15.42
C PHE A 23 -1.24 -10.20 16.13
N VAL A 24 -0.16 -9.72 15.54
CA VAL A 24 1.20 -9.78 16.07
C VAL A 24 1.67 -8.35 16.28
N ARG A 25 2.12 -8.03 17.49
CA ARG A 25 2.82 -6.76 17.72
C ARG A 25 4.18 -6.87 17.04
N ASN A 26 4.43 -6.09 16.00
CA ASN A 26 5.74 -6.09 15.37
C ASN A 26 6.79 -5.43 16.31
N VAL A 27 8.07 -5.66 16.04
CA VAL A 27 9.20 -5.08 16.78
C VAL A 27 9.30 -3.56 16.58
N ALA A 28 8.55 -3.00 15.62
CA ALA A 28 8.46 -1.57 15.31
C ALA A 28 7.23 -0.86 15.94
N GLY A 29 6.52 -1.51 16.87
CA GLY A 29 5.41 -0.88 17.61
C GLY A 29 4.07 -0.72 16.86
N VAL A 30 3.97 -1.17 15.60
CA VAL A 30 2.70 -1.22 14.85
C VAL A 30 2.12 -2.63 14.90
N GLY A 31 0.84 -2.73 15.25
CA GLY A 31 0.11 -3.99 15.14
C GLY A 31 0.03 -4.46 13.70
N SER A 32 0.62 -5.60 13.38
CA SER A 32 0.52 -6.25 12.07
C SER A 32 -0.28 -7.54 12.20
N PHE A 33 -0.95 -7.97 11.14
CA PHE A 33 -1.51 -9.31 11.09
C PHE A 33 -0.52 -10.25 10.39
N ALA A 34 -0.20 -11.37 11.02
CA ALA A 34 0.57 -12.45 10.43
C ALA A 34 -0.35 -13.61 10.06
N CYS A 35 -0.10 -14.22 8.90
CA CYS A 35 -0.70 -15.50 8.54
C CYS A 35 0.11 -16.62 9.18
N VAL A 36 -0.48 -17.35 10.12
CA VAL A 36 0.20 -18.41 10.90
C VAL A 36 -0.55 -19.73 10.79
N PRO A 37 0.12 -20.89 10.91
CA PRO A 37 -0.57 -22.18 10.89
C PRO A 37 -1.57 -22.24 12.05
N SER A 38 -2.77 -22.79 11.79
CA SER A 38 -3.83 -22.91 12.79
C SER A 38 -3.50 -23.90 13.92
N LYS A 39 -2.53 -24.79 13.68
CA LYS A 39 -1.95 -25.68 14.69
C LYS A 39 -0.52 -25.22 14.94
N GLU A 40 -0.16 -25.13 16.22
CA GLU A 40 1.21 -24.86 16.62
C GLU A 40 2.15 -25.98 16.13
N MET A 41 3.30 -25.60 15.58
CA MET A 41 4.27 -26.52 15.00
C MET A 41 5.64 -26.27 15.63
N SER A 42 6.34 -27.35 15.99
CA SER A 42 7.73 -27.27 16.40
C SER A 42 8.63 -26.84 15.22
N ILE A 43 9.79 -26.25 15.51
CA ILE A 43 10.78 -25.87 14.51
C ILE A 43 11.08 -27.02 13.54
N GLN A 44 11.18 -28.26 14.04
CA GLN A 44 11.47 -29.41 13.17
C GLN A 44 10.32 -29.71 12.21
N GLN A 45 9.08 -29.65 12.67
CA GLN A 45 7.90 -29.84 11.81
C GLN A 45 7.80 -28.75 10.74
N VAL A 46 8.10 -27.49 11.11
CA VAL A 46 8.14 -26.37 10.17
C VAL A 46 9.21 -26.56 9.10
N LEU A 47 10.43 -26.94 9.51
CA LEU A 47 11.53 -27.22 8.58
C LEU A 47 11.22 -28.41 7.66
N ASP A 48 10.58 -29.46 8.18
CA ASP A 48 10.17 -30.62 7.38
C ASP A 48 9.09 -30.25 6.35
N TYR A 49 8.14 -29.37 6.69
CA TYR A 49 7.17 -28.84 5.75
C TYR A 49 7.82 -27.98 4.65
N LEU A 50 8.75 -27.09 5.01
CA LEU A 50 9.47 -26.21 4.07
C LEU A 50 10.44 -26.98 3.14
N LYS A 51 10.70 -28.28 3.38
CA LYS A 51 11.42 -29.12 2.42
C LYS A 51 10.60 -29.36 1.16
N SER A 52 9.30 -29.63 1.30
CA SER A 52 8.37 -29.81 0.18
C SER A 52 7.76 -28.50 -0.31
N HIS A 53 7.71 -27.46 0.54
CA HIS A 53 7.12 -26.15 0.21
C HIS A 53 8.11 -25.01 0.47
N PRO A 54 9.26 -24.97 -0.23
CA PRO A 54 10.33 -24.01 0.08
C PRO A 54 9.93 -22.55 -0.14
N ASN A 55 8.88 -22.30 -0.92
CA ASN A 55 8.37 -20.97 -1.21
C ASN A 55 7.08 -20.61 -0.46
N ASP A 56 6.66 -21.40 0.54
CA ASP A 56 5.54 -21.02 1.39
C ASP A 56 5.97 -19.90 2.36
N GLN A 57 5.65 -18.67 1.98
CA GLN A 57 6.05 -17.46 2.69
C GLN A 57 5.36 -17.36 4.06
N PHE A 58 4.14 -17.89 4.21
CA PHE A 58 3.44 -17.87 5.50
C PHE A 58 4.12 -18.80 6.50
N MET A 59 4.45 -20.02 6.10
CA MET A 59 5.18 -20.95 6.96
C MET A 59 6.60 -20.44 7.29
N HIS A 60 7.28 -19.84 6.32
CA HIS A 60 8.62 -19.27 6.54
C HIS A 60 8.57 -18.08 7.51
N ASN A 61 7.62 -17.16 7.36
CA ASN A 61 7.40 -16.08 8.32
C ASN A 61 7.07 -16.61 9.73
N TYR A 62 6.26 -17.67 9.84
CA TYR A 62 6.02 -18.33 11.13
C TYR A 62 7.33 -18.82 11.77
N LEU A 63 8.23 -19.44 10.99
CA LEU A 63 9.56 -19.83 11.46
C LEU A 63 10.36 -18.62 11.96
N LEU A 64 10.38 -17.52 11.20
CA LEU A 64 11.08 -16.30 11.59
C LEU A 64 10.56 -15.73 12.91
N PHE A 65 9.23 -15.66 13.08
CA PHE A 65 8.63 -15.17 14.32
C PHE A 65 8.96 -16.08 15.50
N THR A 66 8.87 -17.41 15.34
CA THR A 66 9.27 -18.36 16.39
C THR A 66 10.75 -18.21 16.77
N LEU A 67 11.63 -18.08 15.78
CA LEU A 67 13.06 -17.92 16.04
C LEU A 67 13.40 -16.56 16.65
N ALA A 68 12.67 -15.51 16.30
CA ALA A 68 12.84 -14.18 16.87
C ALA A 68 12.51 -14.14 18.37
N GLU A 69 11.62 -14.99 18.89
CA GLU A 69 11.34 -15.04 20.33
C GLU A 69 12.53 -15.48 21.18
N TYR A 70 13.52 -16.16 20.59
CA TYR A 70 14.73 -16.56 21.29
C TYR A 70 15.72 -15.42 21.49
N ASP A 71 16.39 -15.43 22.64
CA ASP A 71 17.57 -14.60 22.84
C ASP A 71 18.75 -15.07 21.97
N LYS A 72 19.77 -14.21 21.90
CA LYS A 72 20.98 -14.45 21.12
C LYS A 72 21.65 -15.80 21.47
N ASN A 73 21.80 -16.12 22.75
CA ASN A 73 22.52 -17.33 23.19
C ASN A 73 21.78 -18.59 22.78
N LYS A 74 20.45 -18.57 22.91
CA LYS A 74 19.61 -19.69 22.51
C LYS A 74 19.65 -19.92 21.00
N LEU A 75 19.61 -18.84 20.22
CA LEU A 75 19.74 -18.92 18.76
C LEU A 75 21.10 -19.47 18.32
N GLU A 76 22.21 -19.02 18.94
CA GLU A 76 23.56 -19.55 18.67
C GLU A 76 23.68 -21.04 18.99
N GLY A 77 23.06 -21.49 20.08
CA GLY A 77 23.00 -22.92 20.43
C GLY A 77 22.26 -23.75 19.38
N LEU A 78 21.14 -23.23 18.85
CA LEU A 78 20.40 -23.90 17.78
C LEU A 78 21.18 -23.94 16.46
N ILE A 79 21.91 -22.86 16.13
CA ILE A 79 22.79 -22.82 14.95
C ILE A 79 23.85 -23.92 15.02
N GLU A 80 24.46 -24.17 16.18
CA GLU A 80 25.43 -25.26 16.30
C GLU A 80 24.78 -26.65 16.13
N GLN A 81 23.58 -26.84 16.68
CA GLN A 81 22.84 -28.09 16.57
C GLN A 81 22.36 -28.38 15.14
N LYS A 82 22.11 -27.33 14.34
CA LYS A 82 21.49 -27.40 13.01
C LYS A 82 22.39 -26.84 11.89
N LYS A 83 23.70 -26.87 12.06
CA LYS A 83 24.67 -26.29 11.11
C LYS A 83 24.68 -26.88 9.69
N GLU A 84 24.05 -28.03 9.49
CA GLU A 84 23.91 -28.66 8.17
C GLU A 84 22.54 -28.36 7.51
N ASP A 85 21.60 -27.73 8.22
CA ASP A 85 20.28 -27.41 7.70
C ASP A 85 20.26 -25.98 7.13
N LEU A 86 20.44 -25.88 5.81
CA LEU A 86 20.52 -24.58 5.12
C LEU A 86 19.25 -23.74 5.24
N ARG A 87 18.07 -24.36 5.38
CA ARG A 87 16.81 -23.61 5.55
C ARG A 87 16.74 -23.00 6.94
N PHE A 88 17.12 -23.76 7.96
CA PHE A 88 17.26 -23.23 9.31
C PHE A 88 18.28 -22.11 9.37
N LEU A 89 19.44 -22.28 8.75
CA LEU A 89 20.50 -21.26 8.73
C LEU A 89 20.07 -19.99 7.96
N ALA A 90 19.33 -20.14 6.86
CA ALA A 90 18.76 -19.00 6.13
C ALA A 90 17.76 -18.23 6.99
N ALA A 91 16.84 -18.93 7.65
CA ALA A 91 15.89 -18.30 8.57
C ALA A 91 16.59 -17.62 9.76
N ALA A 92 17.62 -18.26 10.34
CA ALA A 92 18.42 -17.66 11.41
C ALA A 92 19.18 -16.41 10.92
N TYR A 93 19.64 -16.40 9.66
CA TYR A 93 20.29 -15.24 9.06
C TYR A 93 19.31 -14.08 8.92
N GLU A 94 18.11 -14.32 8.41
CA GLU A 94 17.07 -13.29 8.33
C GLU A 94 16.63 -12.78 9.69
N VAL A 95 16.50 -13.64 10.70
CA VAL A 95 16.24 -13.20 12.09
C VAL A 95 17.37 -12.30 12.59
N SER A 96 18.63 -12.64 12.29
CA SER A 96 19.77 -11.81 12.71
C SER A 96 19.72 -10.41 12.07
N VAL A 97 19.22 -10.32 10.84
CA VAL A 97 18.97 -9.06 10.13
C VAL A 97 17.80 -8.33 10.79
N LEU A 98 16.64 -8.97 10.95
CA LEU A 98 15.41 -8.37 11.49
C LEU A 98 15.58 -7.87 12.94
N ARG A 99 16.26 -8.64 13.80
CA ARG A 99 16.42 -8.34 15.23
C ARG A 99 17.68 -7.55 15.57
N GLY A 100 18.60 -7.38 14.63
CA GLY A 100 19.88 -6.72 14.89
C GLY A 100 20.79 -7.54 15.82
N PHE A 101 21.10 -8.78 15.44
CA PHE A 101 22.06 -9.63 16.15
C PHE A 101 23.40 -9.70 15.38
N PRO A 102 24.28 -8.68 15.49
CA PRO A 102 25.44 -8.53 14.60
C PRO A 102 26.43 -9.70 14.70
N ASP A 103 26.64 -10.27 15.88
CA ASP A 103 27.57 -11.39 16.06
C ASP A 103 27.05 -12.69 15.40
N VAL A 104 25.75 -12.95 15.55
CA VAL A 104 25.07 -14.09 14.92
C VAL A 104 25.12 -13.93 13.40
N ARG A 105 24.85 -12.72 12.93
CA ARG A 105 24.93 -12.36 11.52
C ARG A 105 26.32 -12.62 10.95
N SER A 106 27.36 -12.06 11.57
CA SER A 106 28.75 -12.23 11.13
C SER A 106 29.18 -13.70 11.08
N ARG A 107 28.70 -14.51 12.04
CA ARG A 107 28.94 -15.96 12.04
C ARG A 107 28.29 -16.64 10.83
N LEU A 108 27.03 -16.35 10.55
CA LEU A 108 26.28 -16.93 9.44
C LEU A 108 26.82 -16.47 8.08
N GLU A 109 27.27 -15.22 7.98
CA GLU A 109 27.90 -14.71 6.76
C GLU A 109 29.18 -15.47 6.41
N LYS A 110 29.99 -15.81 7.42
CA LYS A 110 31.18 -16.68 7.27
C LYS A 110 30.84 -18.10 6.83
N MET A 111 29.60 -18.56 7.05
CA MET A 111 29.11 -19.86 6.57
C MET A 111 28.62 -19.82 5.11
N GLY A 112 28.55 -18.62 4.50
CA GLY A 112 28.21 -18.41 3.10
C GLY A 112 26.88 -17.67 2.90
N ALA A 113 26.85 -16.36 3.11
CA ALA A 113 25.65 -15.53 3.05
C ALA A 113 24.85 -15.68 1.73
N GLY A 114 25.52 -15.63 0.57
CA GLY A 114 24.86 -15.82 -0.74
C GLY A 114 24.20 -17.20 -0.89
N LYS A 115 24.81 -18.25 -0.33
CA LYS A 115 24.21 -19.59 -0.30
C LYS A 115 22.96 -19.62 0.57
N LEU A 116 22.98 -18.93 1.73
CA LEU A 116 21.83 -18.83 2.62
C LEU A 116 20.68 -18.04 1.98
N ALA A 117 20.98 -16.94 1.27
CA ALA A 117 19.98 -16.15 0.55
C ALA A 117 19.22 -16.94 -0.52
N GLY A 118 19.83 -17.99 -1.08
CA GLY A 118 19.16 -18.91 -2.02
C GLY A 118 18.25 -19.97 -1.37
N HIS A 119 18.13 -20.01 -0.04
CA HIS A 119 17.34 -20.98 0.72
C HIS A 119 16.19 -20.34 1.52
N THR A 120 15.81 -19.12 1.16
CA THR A 120 14.66 -18.39 1.73
C THR A 120 13.81 -17.82 0.59
N PRO A 121 12.47 -17.80 0.72
CA PRO A 121 11.61 -17.13 -0.25
C PRO A 121 11.53 -15.62 -0.04
N LEU A 122 11.95 -15.10 1.11
CA LEU A 122 11.80 -13.68 1.44
C LEU A 122 12.99 -12.85 0.94
N ILE A 123 12.83 -11.52 0.99
CA ILE A 123 13.85 -10.59 0.49
C ILE A 123 14.97 -10.32 1.50
N PHE A 124 14.77 -10.58 2.79
CA PHE A 124 15.60 -10.02 3.86
C PHE A 124 17.07 -10.45 3.79
N ALA A 125 17.34 -11.70 3.40
CA ALA A 125 18.71 -12.18 3.20
C ALA A 125 19.38 -11.50 2.00
N ARG A 126 18.65 -11.27 0.89
CA ARG A 126 19.15 -10.56 -0.29
C ARG A 126 19.39 -9.08 0.03
N TRP A 127 18.48 -8.46 0.77
CA TRP A 127 18.62 -7.08 1.21
C TRP A 127 19.86 -6.89 2.09
N ALA A 128 20.14 -7.83 3.00
CA ALA A 128 21.31 -7.79 3.84
C ALA A 128 22.64 -7.93 3.09
N LEU A 129 22.63 -8.54 1.89
CA LEU A 129 23.80 -8.67 1.03
C LEU A 129 24.08 -7.39 0.23
N ASP A 130 23.04 -6.69 -0.20
CA ASP A 130 23.13 -5.60 -1.17
C ASP A 130 23.01 -4.20 -0.52
N LYS A 131 22.05 -4.04 0.40
CA LYS A 131 21.56 -2.73 0.85
C LYS A 131 21.89 -2.39 2.30
N ASP A 132 22.28 -3.36 3.12
CA ASP A 132 22.65 -3.13 4.52
C ASP A 132 24.04 -2.47 4.67
N SER A 133 24.11 -1.22 4.21
CA SER A 133 25.28 -0.37 4.33
C SER A 133 25.02 0.75 5.35
N PRO A 134 26.05 1.24 6.06
CA PRO A 134 25.91 2.38 6.96
C PRO A 134 25.29 3.62 6.28
N GLY A 135 25.60 3.85 5.00
CA GLY A 135 25.05 4.97 4.24
C GLY A 135 23.57 4.84 3.93
N HIS A 136 23.10 3.63 3.56
CA HIS A 136 21.68 3.39 3.35
C HIS A 136 20.90 3.58 4.65
N LEU A 137 21.34 2.96 5.75
CA LEU A 137 20.71 3.09 7.06
C LEU A 137 20.70 4.54 7.58
N PHE A 138 21.76 5.31 7.31
CA PHE A 138 21.81 6.74 7.63
C PHE A 138 20.69 7.50 6.91
N TRP A 139 20.56 7.34 5.59
CA TRP A 139 19.54 8.04 4.81
C TRP A 139 18.13 7.59 5.15
N THR A 140 17.92 6.31 5.45
CA THR A 140 16.62 5.84 5.94
C THR A 140 16.27 6.54 7.24
N GLY A 141 17.21 6.60 8.20
CA GLY A 141 16.99 7.28 9.47
C GLY A 141 16.73 8.79 9.31
N VAL A 142 17.41 9.46 8.38
CA VAL A 142 17.16 10.88 8.06
C VAL A 142 15.73 11.08 7.55
N PHE A 143 15.30 10.27 6.57
CA PHE A 143 13.96 10.42 6.00
C PHE A 143 12.86 9.96 6.95
N GLU A 144 13.04 8.88 7.71
CA GLU A 144 12.06 8.42 8.71
C GLU A 144 11.79 9.51 9.75
N LYS A 145 12.86 10.08 10.32
CA LYS A 145 12.74 11.18 11.30
C LYS A 145 12.06 12.41 10.72
N ASN A 146 12.37 12.77 9.48
CA ASN A 146 11.73 13.91 8.83
C ASN A 146 10.24 13.64 8.50
N VAL A 147 9.94 12.52 7.85
CA VAL A 147 8.59 12.21 7.35
C VAL A 147 7.62 11.92 8.51
N TYR A 148 8.07 11.14 9.50
CA TYR A 148 7.21 10.66 10.59
C TYR A 148 7.29 11.54 11.85
N ASN A 149 8.46 12.07 12.19
CA ASN A 149 8.64 12.88 13.42
C ASN A 149 8.75 14.39 13.14
N HIS A 150 8.72 14.81 11.88
CA HIS A 150 8.87 16.22 11.46
C HIS A 150 10.18 16.85 11.95
N GLU A 151 11.23 16.03 12.08
CA GLU A 151 12.57 16.54 12.38
C GLU A 151 13.16 17.28 11.16
N PRO A 152 13.90 18.38 11.36
CA PRO A 152 14.59 19.07 10.27
C PRO A 152 15.57 18.15 9.53
N LEU A 153 15.69 18.36 8.21
CA LEU A 153 16.69 17.67 7.40
C LEU A 153 18.10 18.22 7.69
N PRO A 154 19.15 17.37 7.70
CA PRO A 154 20.53 17.83 7.82
C PRO A 154 20.93 18.61 6.56
N SER A 155 21.69 19.69 6.71
CA SER A 155 22.30 20.39 5.58
C SER A 155 23.39 19.54 4.90
N LEU A 156 23.81 19.94 3.69
CA LEU A 156 24.88 19.25 2.98
C LEU A 156 26.23 19.23 3.71
N SER A 157 26.46 20.14 4.65
CA SER A 157 27.65 20.14 5.52
C SER A 157 27.53 19.22 6.73
N GLU A 158 26.32 18.75 7.05
CA GLU A 158 26.01 17.94 8.23
C GLU A 158 25.78 16.46 7.89
N ILE A 159 25.64 16.10 6.60
CA ILE A 159 25.50 14.71 6.19
C ILE A 159 26.78 13.91 6.41
N GLU A 160 26.63 12.71 6.98
CA GLU A 160 27.75 11.79 7.23
C GLU A 160 28.08 10.95 5.98
N PHE A 161 27.06 10.65 5.17
CA PHE A 161 27.19 9.82 3.98
C PHE A 161 26.75 10.60 2.73
N PRO A 162 27.42 10.39 1.58
CA PRO A 162 27.04 11.06 0.34
C PRO A 162 25.64 10.63 -0.12
N ILE A 163 25.01 11.47 -0.93
CA ILE A 163 23.78 11.12 -1.66
C ILE A 163 24.09 9.91 -2.57
N PRO A 164 23.27 8.84 -2.54
CA PRO A 164 23.54 7.58 -3.25
C PRO A 164 23.24 7.64 -4.76
N PHE A 165 23.12 8.83 -5.33
CA PHE A 165 22.83 9.09 -6.73
C PHE A 165 23.81 10.12 -7.27
N ASP A 166 24.08 10.07 -8.58
CA ASP A 166 24.74 11.17 -9.26
C ASP A 166 23.85 12.41 -9.19
N LEU A 167 24.42 13.57 -8.83
CA LEU A 167 23.68 14.81 -8.72
C LEU A 167 23.28 15.36 -10.08
N ASP A 168 24.02 15.03 -11.14
CA ASP A 168 23.69 15.45 -12.51
C ASP A 168 22.47 14.67 -13.06
N ASP A 169 22.18 13.52 -12.45
CA ASP A 169 21.02 12.66 -12.76
C ASP A 169 19.73 13.08 -12.02
N ILE A 170 19.84 14.02 -11.07
CA ILE A 170 18.72 14.55 -10.30
C ILE A 170 18.37 15.91 -10.90
N ASP A 171 17.24 16.01 -11.61
CA ASP A 171 16.74 17.32 -12.10
C ASP A 171 16.13 18.11 -10.92
N PRO A 172 16.81 19.13 -10.36
CA PRO A 172 16.31 19.87 -9.20
C PRO A 172 15.09 20.71 -9.53
N ASP A 173 14.95 21.14 -10.78
CA ASP A 173 13.95 22.12 -11.20
C ASP A 173 12.68 21.45 -11.75
N GLY A 174 12.76 20.18 -12.15
CA GLY A 174 11.64 19.45 -12.76
C GLY A 174 11.18 20.10 -14.07
N LYS A 175 12.11 20.61 -14.88
CA LYS A 175 11.82 21.54 -16.00
C LYS A 175 10.93 20.93 -17.08
N ASP A 176 10.91 19.60 -17.18
CA ASP A 176 10.15 18.86 -18.19
C ASP A 176 8.87 18.21 -17.63
N ILE A 177 8.46 18.53 -16.39
CA ILE A 177 7.24 17.99 -15.78
C ILE A 177 6.02 18.80 -16.23
N VAL A 178 5.08 18.13 -16.89
CA VAL A 178 3.79 18.71 -17.25
C VAL A 178 2.91 18.76 -16.00
N HIS A 179 2.42 19.96 -15.67
CA HIS A 179 1.58 20.19 -14.50
C HIS A 179 0.10 20.06 -14.85
N ILE A 180 -0.74 19.60 -13.91
CA ILE A 180 -2.17 19.38 -14.15
C ILE A 180 -2.92 20.63 -14.64
N LYS A 181 -2.47 21.81 -14.21
CA LYS A 181 -3.02 23.11 -14.62
C LYS A 181 -2.98 23.29 -16.15
N ASP A 182 -1.94 22.77 -16.80
CA ASP A 182 -1.72 22.91 -18.24
C ASP A 182 -2.71 22.01 -18.99
N ILE A 183 -2.80 20.74 -18.60
CA ILE A 183 -3.79 19.77 -19.12
C ILE A 183 -5.23 20.23 -18.88
N PHE A 184 -5.51 20.74 -17.69
CA PHE A 184 -6.84 21.23 -17.30
C PHE A 184 -7.25 22.45 -18.14
N SER A 185 -6.32 23.38 -18.39
CA SER A 185 -6.59 24.60 -19.16
C SER A 185 -6.98 24.31 -20.62
N GLU A 186 -6.38 23.30 -21.24
CA GLU A 186 -6.73 22.85 -22.60
C GLU A 186 -8.16 22.30 -22.69
N SER A 187 -8.63 21.64 -21.63
CA SER A 187 -9.98 21.05 -21.57
C SER A 187 -11.12 22.08 -21.47
N LYS A 188 -10.85 23.31 -21.00
CA LYS A 188 -11.86 24.38 -20.79
C LYS A 188 -12.46 24.93 -22.09
N THR A 189 -11.95 24.58 -23.26
CA THR A 189 -12.51 25.00 -24.56
C THR A 189 -13.92 24.42 -24.84
N LYS A 190 -14.46 23.55 -23.98
CA LYS A 190 -15.89 23.16 -23.96
C LYS A 190 -16.49 23.35 -22.56
N SER A 191 -17.06 24.53 -22.32
CA SER A 191 -17.72 24.97 -21.08
C SER A 191 -18.79 24.01 -20.55
N VAL A 192 -18.77 23.73 -19.23
CA VAL A 192 -19.96 23.52 -18.38
C VAL A 192 -19.67 24.10 -16.98
N MET A 193 -20.71 24.57 -16.29
CA MET A 193 -20.67 25.23 -14.98
C MET A 193 -20.12 24.34 -13.84
N PRO A 194 -19.48 24.92 -12.82
CA PRO A 194 -19.05 24.20 -11.62
C PRO A 194 -20.26 23.97 -10.70
N GLY A 195 -20.61 22.72 -10.45
CA GLY A 195 -21.66 22.38 -9.50
C GLY A 195 -21.80 20.87 -9.32
N THR A 196 -21.38 20.37 -8.14
CA THR A 196 -21.53 18.99 -7.63
C THR A 196 -20.96 17.87 -8.51
N SER A 197 -20.02 17.07 -7.97
CA SER A 197 -19.55 15.86 -8.62
C SER A 197 -20.76 14.98 -8.99
N ALA A 198 -21.00 14.75 -10.28
CA ALA A 198 -22.01 13.82 -10.72
C ALA A 198 -21.46 12.39 -10.56
N ARG A 199 -21.24 11.96 -9.31
CA ARG A 199 -21.25 10.52 -9.01
C ARG A 199 -22.58 9.99 -9.52
N ARG A 200 -22.56 8.89 -10.27
CA ARG A 200 -23.81 8.32 -10.82
C ARG A 200 -24.82 7.95 -9.74
N LYS A 201 -24.34 7.68 -8.52
CA LYS A 201 -25.15 7.37 -7.34
C LYS A 201 -24.76 8.30 -6.19
N THR A 202 -25.76 8.71 -5.42
CA THR A 202 -25.56 9.31 -4.11
C THR A 202 -25.03 8.26 -3.12
N ALA A 203 -24.42 8.70 -2.01
CA ALA A 203 -23.94 7.79 -0.98
C ALA A 203 -25.06 6.88 -0.44
N SER A 204 -26.28 7.41 -0.26
CA SER A 204 -27.45 6.64 0.18
C SER A 204 -27.86 5.55 -0.81
N GLU A 205 -27.79 5.85 -2.12
CA GLU A 205 -28.06 4.87 -3.17
C GLU A 205 -26.99 3.78 -3.23
N THR A 206 -25.72 4.15 -3.09
CA THR A 206 -24.61 3.19 -2.95
C THR A 206 -24.82 2.27 -1.76
N VAL A 207 -25.11 2.82 -0.57
CA VAL A 207 -25.40 2.01 0.64
C VAL A 207 -26.51 1.00 0.38
N LYS A 208 -27.65 1.44 -0.18
CA LYS A 208 -28.79 0.55 -0.45
C LYS A 208 -28.45 -0.58 -1.43
N ASP A 209 -27.64 -0.30 -2.44
CA ASP A 209 -27.21 -1.28 -3.44
C ASP A 209 -26.22 -2.28 -2.83
N ILE A 210 -25.17 -1.80 -2.17
CA ILE A 210 -24.12 -2.66 -1.61
C ILE A 210 -24.64 -3.52 -0.46
N VAL A 211 -25.49 -2.98 0.42
CA VAL A 211 -26.13 -3.79 1.47
C VAL A 211 -26.97 -4.91 0.89
N ARG A 212 -27.65 -4.69 -0.23
CA ARG A 212 -28.42 -5.73 -0.92
C ARG A 212 -27.50 -6.82 -1.47
N ARG A 213 -26.44 -6.44 -2.17
CA ARG A 213 -25.47 -7.39 -2.76
C ARG A 213 -24.73 -8.19 -1.70
N LEU A 214 -24.34 -7.55 -0.60
CA LEU A 214 -23.71 -8.22 0.54
C LEU A 214 -24.69 -9.11 1.33
N ALA A 215 -26.00 -8.95 1.20
CA ALA A 215 -26.94 -9.87 1.83
C ALA A 215 -26.97 -11.25 1.15
N ASP A 216 -26.57 -11.30 -0.13
CA ASP A 216 -26.51 -12.53 -0.92
C ASP A 216 -25.21 -13.32 -0.69
N ILE A 217 -24.21 -12.71 -0.04
CA ILE A 217 -22.94 -13.34 0.32
C ILE A 217 -22.70 -13.24 1.83
N ASP A 218 -22.58 -14.38 2.51
CA ASP A 218 -22.49 -14.46 3.97
C ASP A 218 -21.11 -14.01 4.52
N LEU A 219 -20.76 -12.73 4.30
CA LEU A 219 -19.49 -12.13 4.72
C LEU A 219 -19.59 -11.44 6.09
N ILE A 220 -20.74 -10.84 6.41
CA ILE A 220 -20.88 -9.94 7.55
C ILE A 220 -21.02 -10.72 8.85
N THR A 221 -20.08 -10.54 9.77
CA THR A 221 -20.05 -11.25 11.06
C THR A 221 -20.45 -10.38 12.26
N GLY A 222 -20.49 -9.06 12.09
CA GLY A 222 -20.80 -8.10 13.15
C GLY A 222 -21.83 -7.03 12.78
N THR A 223 -22.33 -6.33 13.80
CA THR A 223 -23.16 -5.14 13.65
C THR A 223 -22.30 -3.90 13.39
N GLU A 224 -22.85 -2.92 12.68
CA GLU A 224 -22.21 -1.60 12.54
C GLU A 224 -21.98 -0.96 13.92
N ARG A 225 -20.80 -0.39 14.13
CA ARG A 225 -20.45 0.36 15.34
C ARG A 225 -19.94 1.74 14.99
N ARG A 226 -20.18 2.71 15.88
CA ARG A 226 -19.55 4.03 15.79
C ARG A 226 -18.25 4.03 16.58
N THR A 227 -17.17 4.54 15.98
CA THR A 227 -15.90 4.73 16.69
C THR A 227 -15.77 6.17 17.23
N VAL A 228 -15.07 6.29 18.37
CA VAL A 228 -14.71 7.57 19.00
C VAL A 228 -13.25 7.96 18.76
N TRP A 229 -12.53 7.13 17.99
CA TRP A 229 -11.12 7.29 17.63
C TRP A 229 -10.96 7.97 16.27
N SER A 230 -11.70 9.05 16.02
CA SER A 230 -11.59 9.82 14.78
C SER A 230 -12.00 11.27 15.00
N LEU A 231 -11.40 12.18 14.22
CA LEU A 231 -11.88 13.56 14.10
C LEU A 231 -13.03 13.71 13.10
N SER A 232 -13.32 12.68 12.31
CA SER A 232 -14.46 12.66 11.41
C SER A 232 -15.78 12.80 12.18
N PRO A 233 -16.73 13.63 11.72
CA PRO A 233 -18.06 13.74 12.33
C PRO A 233 -18.79 12.39 12.43
N TYR A 234 -18.68 11.58 11.37
CA TYR A 234 -19.16 10.20 11.31
C TYR A 234 -17.98 9.27 11.07
N ALA A 235 -17.83 8.30 11.94
CA ALA A 235 -16.81 7.27 11.85
C ALA A 235 -17.46 5.94 12.26
N LEU A 236 -17.56 5.03 11.29
CA LEU A 236 -18.26 3.77 11.39
C LEU A 236 -17.29 2.63 11.11
N GLU A 237 -17.55 1.48 11.73
CA GLU A 237 -16.78 0.26 11.50
C GLU A 237 -17.72 -0.94 11.43
N ARG A 238 -17.33 -1.95 10.66
CA ARG A 238 -18.06 -3.21 10.59
C ARG A 238 -17.14 -4.40 10.35
N SER A 239 -17.29 -5.42 11.17
CA SER A 239 -16.54 -6.67 11.05
C SER A 239 -17.19 -7.64 10.07
N TRP A 240 -16.34 -8.33 9.32
CA TRP A 240 -16.69 -9.32 8.32
C TRP A 240 -15.61 -10.39 8.24
N ASN A 241 -15.89 -11.48 7.54
CA ASN A 241 -14.95 -12.58 7.37
C ASN A 241 -15.08 -13.16 5.97
N THR A 242 -13.96 -13.66 5.44
CA THR A 242 -13.93 -14.46 4.23
C THR A 242 -12.88 -15.54 4.35
N GLU A 243 -12.84 -16.44 3.37
CA GLU A 243 -11.81 -17.46 3.28
C GLU A 243 -11.30 -17.53 1.84
N VAL A 244 -9.99 -17.70 1.69
CA VAL A 244 -9.37 -18.00 0.40
C VAL A 244 -8.64 -19.33 0.42
N ARG A 245 -8.51 -19.93 -0.76
CA ARG A 245 -7.85 -21.23 -0.95
C ARG A 245 -6.90 -21.17 -2.12
N VAL A 246 -5.74 -21.78 -1.98
CA VAL A 246 -4.72 -21.88 -3.03
C VAL A 246 -4.34 -23.33 -3.21
N ALA A 247 -4.40 -23.79 -4.46
CA ALA A 247 -3.96 -25.10 -4.91
C ALA A 247 -3.19 -24.93 -6.23
N VAL A 248 -1.97 -24.37 -6.14
CA VAL A 248 -1.11 -24.01 -7.28
C VAL A 248 0.34 -24.37 -6.98
N GLY A 249 1.01 -25.00 -7.95
CA GLY A 249 2.38 -25.48 -7.78
C GLY A 249 2.47 -26.46 -6.61
N ARG A 250 3.45 -26.26 -5.71
CA ARG A 250 3.57 -27.05 -4.47
C ARG A 250 2.61 -26.56 -3.39
N ASN A 251 2.14 -25.31 -3.44
CA ASN A 251 1.37 -24.72 -2.36
C ASN A 251 -0.10 -25.17 -2.39
N ARG A 252 -0.55 -25.81 -1.31
CA ARG A 252 -1.95 -26.19 -1.05
C ARG A 252 -2.37 -25.71 0.33
N TRP A 253 -3.05 -24.56 0.41
CA TRP A 253 -3.42 -23.95 1.69
C TRP A 253 -4.76 -23.21 1.68
N ARG A 254 -5.31 -22.97 2.87
CA ARG A 254 -6.51 -22.17 3.11
C ARG A 254 -6.25 -21.14 4.20
N LEU A 255 -6.83 -19.96 4.07
CA LEU A 255 -6.68 -18.87 5.03
C LEU A 255 -8.05 -18.27 5.36
N ALA A 256 -8.41 -18.30 6.64
CA ALA A 256 -9.53 -17.52 7.16
C ALA A 256 -9.07 -16.08 7.44
N ILE A 257 -9.82 -15.11 6.92
CA ILE A 257 -9.47 -13.69 6.90
C ILE A 257 -10.57 -12.88 7.61
N PRO A 258 -10.55 -12.82 8.95
CA PRO A 258 -11.41 -11.89 9.68
C PRO A 258 -10.90 -10.46 9.45
N GLN A 259 -11.80 -9.54 9.13
CA GLN A 259 -11.49 -8.15 8.82
C GLN A 259 -12.47 -7.20 9.52
N THR A 260 -12.04 -5.95 9.67
CA THR A 260 -12.92 -4.84 10.03
C THR A 260 -12.66 -3.73 9.03
N SER A 261 -13.72 -3.29 8.35
CA SER A 261 -13.64 -2.13 7.47
C SER A 261 -14.08 -0.88 8.22
N TYR A 262 -13.42 0.23 7.92
CA TYR A 262 -13.67 1.52 8.57
C TYR A 262 -14.15 2.52 7.53
N GLY A 263 -15.02 3.43 7.94
CA GLY A 263 -15.62 4.39 7.04
C GLY A 263 -15.82 5.72 7.72
N LYS A 264 -15.42 6.78 7.03
CA LYS A 264 -15.36 8.15 7.57
C LYS A 264 -16.01 9.10 6.58
N GLY A 265 -16.52 10.22 7.08
CA GLY A 265 -17.23 11.18 6.27
C GLY A 265 -17.89 12.31 7.06
N MET A 266 -18.26 13.35 6.33
CA MET A 266 -18.98 14.50 6.88
C MET A 266 -20.46 14.18 7.14
N GLU A 267 -20.99 13.17 6.46
CA GLU A 267 -22.35 12.66 6.61
C GLU A 267 -22.37 11.16 6.91
N GLU A 268 -23.45 10.68 7.53
CA GLU A 268 -23.59 9.28 7.94
C GLU A 268 -23.56 8.30 6.75
N ASP A 269 -24.32 8.60 5.69
CA ASP A 269 -24.37 7.75 4.51
C ASP A 269 -23.05 7.74 3.74
N GLN A 270 -22.25 8.82 3.80
CA GLN A 270 -20.91 8.86 3.23
C GLN A 270 -19.96 7.93 4.00
N ALA A 271 -19.94 8.03 5.34
CA ALA A 271 -19.14 7.14 6.18
C ALA A 271 -19.54 5.68 6.01
N ARG A 272 -20.85 5.40 5.86
CA ARG A 272 -21.37 4.05 5.62
C ARG A 272 -20.99 3.52 4.25
N ALA A 273 -21.13 4.33 3.20
CA ALA A 273 -20.68 3.97 1.86
C ALA A 273 -19.17 3.69 1.85
N SER A 274 -18.37 4.50 2.53
CA SER A 274 -16.92 4.34 2.63
C SER A 274 -16.51 2.96 3.18
N TYR A 275 -17.01 2.52 4.36
CA TYR A 275 -16.61 1.20 4.87
C TYR A 275 -17.17 0.04 4.04
N LEU A 276 -18.36 0.19 3.45
CA LEU A 276 -18.96 -0.85 2.62
C LEU A 276 -18.17 -1.03 1.31
N MET A 277 -17.75 0.07 0.69
CA MET A 277 -16.95 0.05 -0.52
C MET A 277 -15.51 -0.43 -0.24
N GLU A 278 -14.93 -0.09 0.90
CA GLU A 278 -13.66 -0.68 1.38
C GLU A 278 -13.80 -2.20 1.60
N MET A 279 -14.92 -2.66 2.18
CA MET A 279 -15.18 -4.10 2.36
C MET A 279 -15.22 -4.83 1.01
N VAL A 280 -15.94 -4.28 0.03
CA VAL A 280 -16.03 -4.83 -1.35
C VAL A 280 -14.65 -4.87 -2.01
N GLU A 281 -13.88 -3.79 -1.87
CA GLU A 281 -12.53 -3.66 -2.37
C GLU A 281 -11.60 -4.76 -1.81
N ARG A 282 -11.56 -4.89 -0.48
CA ARG A 282 -10.71 -5.88 0.21
C ARG A 282 -11.12 -7.30 -0.10
N TYR A 283 -12.42 -7.59 -0.08
CA TYR A 283 -12.96 -8.89 -0.47
C TYR A 283 -12.51 -9.28 -1.89
N SER A 284 -12.57 -8.33 -2.83
CA SER A 284 -12.19 -8.54 -4.22
C SER A 284 -10.68 -8.72 -4.42
N SER A 285 -9.84 -8.18 -3.52
CA SER A 285 -8.38 -8.36 -3.57
C SER A 285 -7.87 -9.70 -3.01
N PHE A 286 -8.72 -10.43 -2.27
CA PHE A 286 -8.38 -11.72 -1.70
C PHE A 286 -8.71 -12.82 -2.72
N ALA A 287 -7.66 -13.35 -3.36
CA ALA A 287 -7.80 -14.35 -4.42
C ALA A 287 -7.71 -15.78 -3.90
N SER A 288 -8.60 -16.62 -4.43
CA SER A 288 -8.42 -18.07 -4.41
C SER A 288 -7.90 -18.53 -5.77
N PHE A 289 -7.08 -19.57 -5.79
CA PHE A 289 -6.49 -20.13 -7.00
C PHE A 289 -6.60 -21.66 -7.03
N SER A 290 -6.94 -22.20 -8.20
CA SER A 290 -6.96 -23.64 -8.48
C SER A 290 -6.73 -23.85 -9.97
N ASN A 291 -6.03 -24.92 -10.36
CA ASN A 291 -5.71 -25.24 -11.77
C ASN A 291 -5.11 -24.04 -12.52
N ASP A 292 -4.18 -23.33 -11.89
CA ASP A 292 -3.51 -22.14 -12.43
C ASP A 292 -4.47 -21.01 -12.85
N LEU A 293 -5.67 -20.94 -12.23
CA LEU A 293 -6.70 -19.91 -12.48
C LEU A 293 -7.12 -19.24 -11.17
N THR A 294 -7.47 -17.95 -11.24
CA THR A 294 -8.23 -17.32 -10.16
C THR A 294 -9.68 -17.81 -10.12
N ILE A 295 -10.26 -17.86 -8.93
CA ILE A 295 -11.65 -18.30 -8.72
C ILE A 295 -12.54 -17.13 -8.29
N GLY A 296 -13.70 -17.02 -8.93
CA GLY A 296 -14.78 -16.13 -8.49
C GLY A 296 -14.74 -14.71 -9.05
N TYR A 297 -13.80 -14.42 -9.95
CA TYR A 297 -13.77 -13.15 -10.68
C TYR A 297 -14.74 -13.20 -11.87
N LYS A 298 -15.17 -12.02 -12.33
CA LYS A 298 -15.99 -11.87 -13.54
C LYS A 298 -15.24 -12.36 -14.77
N ASP A 299 -13.98 -11.96 -14.86
CA ASP A 299 -13.00 -12.46 -15.81
C ASP A 299 -11.88 -13.17 -15.01
N GLU A 300 -11.80 -14.50 -15.13
CA GLU A 300 -10.81 -15.29 -14.41
C GLU A 300 -9.42 -15.11 -15.04
N PHE A 301 -8.39 -14.98 -14.19
CA PHE A 301 -7.02 -14.75 -14.59
C PHE A 301 -6.28 -16.07 -14.71
N ASN A 302 -5.64 -16.30 -15.85
CA ASN A 302 -4.66 -17.37 -16.01
C ASN A 302 -3.33 -16.98 -15.35
N LEU A 303 -2.82 -17.86 -14.49
CA LEU A 303 -1.46 -17.75 -13.95
C LEU A 303 -0.47 -18.29 -14.98
N VAL A 304 0.42 -17.43 -15.45
CA VAL A 304 1.53 -17.83 -16.32
C VAL A 304 2.79 -17.95 -15.48
N ARG A 305 3.35 -19.15 -15.35
CA ARG A 305 4.57 -19.38 -14.57
C ARG A 305 5.81 -19.25 -15.46
N SER A 306 6.58 -18.17 -15.31
CA SER A 306 7.75 -17.89 -16.15
C SER A 306 8.68 -16.85 -15.51
N SER A 307 9.90 -16.69 -16.05
CA SER A 307 10.73 -15.51 -15.74
C SER A 307 10.33 -14.35 -16.65
N TYR A 308 10.74 -13.13 -16.30
CA TYR A 308 10.48 -11.96 -17.15
C TYR A 308 11.13 -12.11 -18.53
N THR A 309 12.40 -12.56 -18.56
CA THR A 309 13.14 -12.75 -19.82
C THR A 309 12.43 -13.72 -20.76
N ASP A 310 11.93 -14.85 -20.23
CA ASP A 310 11.25 -15.86 -21.02
C ASP A 310 9.87 -15.39 -21.52
N LEU A 311 9.13 -14.60 -20.74
CA LEU A 311 7.87 -14.00 -21.20
C LEU A 311 8.08 -13.03 -22.35
N VAL A 312 9.05 -12.13 -22.21
CA VAL A 312 9.37 -11.14 -23.26
C VAL A 312 9.90 -11.85 -24.51
N ALA A 313 10.70 -12.90 -24.37
CA ALA A 313 11.18 -13.71 -25.48
C ALA A 313 10.04 -14.42 -26.24
N GLN A 314 8.93 -14.72 -25.58
CA GLN A 314 7.70 -15.24 -26.20
C GLN A 314 6.87 -14.16 -26.91
N GLY A 315 7.30 -12.89 -26.88
CA GLY A 315 6.59 -11.77 -27.48
C GLY A 315 5.46 -11.20 -26.62
N LEU A 316 5.40 -11.58 -25.33
CA LEU A 316 4.43 -11.01 -24.39
C LEU A 316 4.95 -9.71 -23.81
N SER A 317 4.06 -8.72 -23.67
CA SER A 317 4.38 -7.50 -22.93
C SER A 317 4.31 -7.80 -21.44
N ALA A 318 5.38 -7.53 -20.69
CA ALA A 318 5.43 -7.75 -19.26
C ALA A 318 6.04 -6.53 -18.56
N LEU A 319 5.55 -6.25 -17.36
CA LEU A 319 6.14 -5.25 -16.47
C LEU A 319 7.45 -5.79 -15.92
N ASP A 320 8.58 -5.14 -16.21
CA ASP A 320 9.85 -5.42 -15.52
C ASP A 320 9.71 -5.04 -14.04
N PRO A 321 9.77 -5.97 -13.08
CA PRO A 321 9.57 -5.65 -11.67
C PRO A 321 10.54 -4.58 -11.14
N ASN A 322 11.74 -4.45 -11.72
CA ASN A 322 12.75 -3.49 -11.28
C ASN A 322 12.36 -2.02 -11.51
N ILE A 323 11.39 -1.74 -12.38
CA ILE A 323 10.90 -0.36 -12.58
C ILE A 323 9.94 0.11 -11.48
N MET A 324 9.59 -0.79 -10.55
CA MET A 324 8.69 -0.51 -9.42
C MET A 324 9.43 -0.07 -8.14
N ASN A 325 10.74 0.19 -8.22
CA ASN A 325 11.60 0.60 -7.10
C ASN A 325 11.55 -0.38 -5.91
N LEU A 326 11.81 -1.66 -6.18
CA LEU A 326 11.79 -2.73 -5.17
C LEU A 326 12.91 -2.55 -4.13
N GLU A 327 12.70 -3.06 -2.91
CA GLU A 327 13.71 -3.04 -1.85
C GLU A 327 14.99 -3.81 -2.23
N VAL A 328 14.85 -4.84 -3.07
CA VAL A 328 15.95 -5.59 -3.66
C VAL A 328 15.69 -5.80 -5.15
N PRO A 329 16.72 -5.77 -6.00
CA PRO A 329 16.55 -6.06 -7.42
C PRO A 329 15.94 -7.44 -7.66
N TYR A 330 15.01 -7.50 -8.62
CA TYR A 330 14.54 -8.72 -9.24
C TYR A 330 15.62 -9.27 -10.17
N GLU A 331 15.99 -10.54 -10.00
CA GLU A 331 17.11 -11.21 -10.69
C GLU A 331 16.61 -12.30 -11.65
N ASP A 332 15.48 -12.04 -12.33
CA ASP A 332 14.85 -12.97 -13.26
C ASP A 332 14.35 -14.28 -12.60
N GLN A 333 13.98 -14.22 -11.33
CA GLN A 333 13.35 -15.37 -10.66
C GLN A 333 12.05 -15.77 -11.37
N VAL A 334 11.72 -17.06 -11.38
CA VAL A 334 10.45 -17.53 -11.95
C VAL A 334 9.29 -17.13 -11.03
N LEU A 335 8.31 -16.43 -11.60
CA LEU A 335 7.11 -15.93 -10.93
C LEU A 335 5.84 -16.42 -11.62
N TYR A 336 4.70 -16.18 -10.99
CA TYR A 336 3.36 -16.26 -11.55
C TYR A 336 2.91 -14.88 -12.00
N TRP A 337 2.47 -14.80 -13.25
CA TRP A 337 2.09 -13.57 -13.91
C TRP A 337 0.61 -13.61 -14.29
N ILE A 338 -0.06 -12.47 -14.23
CA ILE A 338 -1.43 -12.30 -14.71
C ILE A 338 -1.53 -11.14 -15.69
N ALA A 339 -2.53 -11.17 -16.57
CA ALA A 339 -2.81 -10.09 -17.49
C ALA A 339 -3.47 -8.89 -16.78
N GLY A 340 -3.03 -7.70 -17.16
CA GLY A 340 -3.64 -6.41 -16.87
C GLY A 340 -3.68 -5.55 -18.14
N ARG A 341 -4.02 -4.28 -17.99
CA ARG A 341 -4.18 -3.34 -19.11
C ARG A 341 -3.35 -2.07 -18.90
N GLU A 342 -2.29 -1.90 -19.66
CA GLU A 342 -1.49 -0.66 -19.72
C GLU A 342 -2.23 0.37 -20.58
N ILE A 343 -2.37 1.60 -20.08
CA ILE A 343 -2.93 2.73 -20.83
C ILE A 343 -1.84 3.42 -21.63
N SER A 344 -2.21 3.77 -22.86
CA SER A 344 -1.39 4.49 -23.83
C SER A 344 -2.22 5.54 -24.56
N ALA A 345 -1.58 6.41 -25.32
CA ALA A 345 -2.26 7.45 -26.09
C ALA A 345 -3.28 6.89 -27.13
N ASP A 346 -3.01 5.69 -27.66
CA ASP A 346 -3.84 5.03 -28.69
C ASP A 346 -4.88 4.07 -28.10
N GLY A 347 -4.99 3.98 -26.77
CA GLY A 347 -5.90 3.08 -26.06
C GLY A 347 -5.16 2.23 -25.02
N GLY A 348 -5.72 1.05 -24.70
CA GLY A 348 -5.09 0.14 -23.74
C GLY A 348 -4.55 -1.12 -24.40
N ALA A 349 -3.40 -1.61 -23.92
CA ALA A 349 -2.78 -2.86 -24.36
C ALA A 349 -2.69 -3.85 -23.19
N GLU A 350 -2.73 -5.14 -23.50
CA GLU A 350 -2.48 -6.18 -22.51
C GLU A 350 -1.01 -6.15 -22.05
N ILE A 351 -0.80 -6.27 -20.74
CA ILE A 351 0.52 -6.38 -20.12
C ILE A 351 0.47 -7.38 -18.98
N TYR A 352 1.52 -8.18 -18.79
CA TYR A 352 1.63 -9.13 -17.69
C TYR A 352 2.32 -8.50 -16.47
N LEU A 353 1.76 -8.74 -15.29
CA LEU A 353 2.31 -8.29 -14.01
C LEU A 353 2.46 -9.46 -13.04
N PRO A 354 3.43 -9.42 -12.11
CA PRO A 354 3.52 -10.41 -11.04
C PRO A 354 2.22 -10.48 -10.22
N ALA A 355 1.66 -11.66 -10.04
CA ALA A 355 0.40 -11.87 -9.31
C ALA A 355 0.48 -11.35 -7.86
N GLN A 356 1.66 -11.47 -7.24
CA GLN A 356 1.92 -10.96 -5.88
C GLN A 356 1.85 -9.43 -5.73
N PHE A 357 1.90 -8.66 -6.82
CA PHE A 357 1.64 -7.21 -6.77
C PHE A 357 0.14 -6.88 -6.72
N VAL A 358 -0.70 -7.78 -7.23
CA VAL A 358 -2.12 -7.52 -7.48
C VAL A 358 -2.99 -7.93 -6.31
N PHE A 359 -2.76 -9.12 -5.75
CA PHE A 359 -3.61 -9.71 -4.74
C PHE A 359 -3.01 -9.57 -3.34
N LEU A 360 -3.85 -9.19 -2.37
CA LEU A 360 -3.44 -9.16 -0.96
C LEU A 360 -3.40 -10.59 -0.41
N PHE A 361 -2.44 -10.86 0.49
CA PHE A 361 -2.18 -12.21 1.04
C PHE A 361 -1.89 -13.26 -0.05
N CYS A 362 -1.27 -12.86 -1.15
CA CYS A 362 -0.81 -13.76 -2.20
C CYS A 362 0.39 -14.60 -1.73
N ASN A 363 0.21 -15.91 -1.55
CA ASN A 363 1.26 -16.86 -1.17
C ASN A 363 1.32 -18.04 -2.17
N LEU A 364 1.77 -17.73 -3.38
CA LEU A 364 2.02 -18.70 -4.43
C LEU A 364 3.40 -19.35 -4.25
N ASP A 365 3.66 -20.43 -4.98
CA ASP A 365 4.92 -21.19 -4.91
C ASP A 365 6.08 -20.47 -5.64
N GLU A 366 6.44 -19.28 -5.16
CA GLU A 366 7.41 -18.36 -5.75
C GLU A 366 8.14 -17.50 -4.70
N ALA A 367 9.24 -16.86 -5.11
CA ALA A 367 9.96 -15.92 -4.27
C ALA A 367 9.18 -14.60 -4.10
N ALA A 368 9.31 -13.98 -2.93
CA ALA A 368 8.78 -12.64 -2.66
C ALA A 368 9.63 -11.58 -3.36
N LEU A 369 8.95 -10.60 -3.95
CA LEU A 369 9.55 -9.40 -4.53
C LEU A 369 9.63 -8.24 -3.54
N THR A 370 8.78 -8.23 -2.51
CA THR A 370 8.70 -7.16 -1.51
C THR A 370 8.71 -7.71 -0.09
N SER A 371 9.01 -6.86 0.89
CA SER A 371 8.98 -7.22 2.32
C SER A 371 7.57 -7.37 2.90
N GLY A 372 6.55 -6.84 2.20
CA GLY A 372 5.19 -6.78 2.68
C GLY A 372 4.16 -6.58 1.58
N VAL A 373 2.90 -6.66 2.00
CA VAL A 373 1.73 -6.52 1.12
C VAL A 373 1.24 -5.07 1.17
N SER A 374 1.29 -4.39 0.03
CA SER A 374 0.75 -3.02 -0.11
C SER A 374 -0.69 -3.07 -0.61
N SER A 375 -1.60 -2.31 -0.01
CA SER A 375 -2.94 -2.08 -0.59
C SER A 375 -3.01 -0.90 -1.54
N ASN A 376 -1.89 -0.22 -1.78
CA ASN A 376 -1.80 0.97 -2.62
C ASN A 376 -2.43 0.81 -4.02
N GLY A 377 -3.33 1.72 -4.39
CA GLY A 377 -3.98 1.73 -5.70
C GLY A 377 -5.07 0.69 -5.86
N LEU A 378 -5.59 0.13 -4.77
CA LEU A 378 -6.80 -0.66 -4.78
C LEU A 378 -7.99 0.27 -4.56
N ALA A 379 -9.03 0.18 -5.38
CA ALA A 379 -10.25 0.93 -5.13
C ALA A 379 -11.47 0.25 -5.73
N SER A 380 -12.62 0.44 -5.07
CA SER A 380 -13.93 0.12 -5.61
C SER A 380 -14.67 1.38 -6.07
N GLY A 381 -15.68 1.22 -6.91
CA GLY A 381 -16.49 2.32 -7.42
C GLY A 381 -17.88 1.87 -7.86
N ASN A 382 -18.82 2.80 -8.01
CA ASN A 382 -20.13 2.48 -8.58
C ASN A 382 -20.04 2.25 -10.10
N THR A 383 -18.96 2.72 -10.73
CA THR A 383 -18.58 2.47 -12.11
C THR A 383 -17.08 2.12 -12.19
N GLU A 384 -16.67 1.51 -13.29
CA GLU A 384 -15.25 1.25 -13.56
C GLU A 384 -14.42 2.55 -13.53
N ASP A 385 -14.88 3.62 -14.18
CA ASP A 385 -14.18 4.91 -14.18
C ASP A 385 -14.02 5.49 -12.76
N GLU A 386 -15.00 5.31 -11.88
CA GLU A 386 -14.94 5.76 -10.49
C GLU A 386 -13.88 4.95 -9.72
N ALA A 387 -13.89 3.62 -9.88
CA ALA A 387 -12.88 2.76 -9.26
C ALA A 387 -11.45 3.12 -9.75
N ARG A 388 -11.27 3.35 -11.05
CA ARG A 388 -9.97 3.70 -11.64
C ARG A 388 -9.47 5.07 -11.19
N LEU A 389 -10.36 6.07 -11.14
CA LEU A 389 -10.00 7.40 -10.66
C LEU A 389 -9.60 7.35 -9.18
N HIS A 390 -10.38 6.67 -8.34
CA HIS A 390 -10.04 6.50 -6.92
C HIS A 390 -8.73 5.74 -6.73
N ALA A 391 -8.49 4.66 -7.48
CA ALA A 391 -7.24 3.91 -7.44
C ALA A 391 -6.03 4.79 -7.82
N LEU A 392 -6.16 5.65 -8.84
CA LEU A 392 -5.10 6.58 -9.20
C LEU A 392 -4.88 7.67 -8.14
N MET A 393 -5.95 8.24 -7.58
CA MET A 393 -5.83 9.25 -6.52
C MET A 393 -5.12 8.68 -5.29
N GLU A 394 -5.47 7.46 -4.88
CA GLU A 394 -4.75 6.77 -3.80
C GLU A 394 -3.28 6.52 -4.18
N TYR A 395 -3.01 6.04 -5.40
CA TYR A 395 -1.63 5.79 -5.83
C TYR A 395 -0.77 7.06 -5.80
N ILE A 396 -1.32 8.19 -6.26
CA ILE A 396 -0.67 9.49 -6.23
C ILE A 396 -0.52 10.02 -4.80
N GLU A 397 -1.51 9.82 -3.93
CA GLU A 397 -1.42 10.16 -2.50
C GLU A 397 -0.24 9.42 -1.84
N ARG A 398 -0.15 8.10 -2.05
CA ARG A 398 0.87 7.23 -1.46
C ARG A 398 2.26 7.52 -1.99
N ASP A 399 2.37 7.79 -3.28
CA ASP A 399 3.60 8.28 -3.90
C ASP A 399 4.04 9.62 -3.28
N ALA A 400 3.12 10.59 -3.19
CA ALA A 400 3.40 11.90 -2.60
C ALA A 400 3.81 11.77 -1.13
N GLU A 401 3.11 10.95 -0.35
CA GLU A 401 3.47 10.64 1.05
C GLU A 401 4.86 10.02 1.18
N ARG A 402 5.26 9.16 0.23
CA ARG A 402 6.55 8.47 0.23
C ARG A 402 7.72 9.38 -0.16
N VAL A 403 7.53 10.29 -1.12
CA VAL A 403 8.64 11.11 -1.66
C VAL A 403 8.68 12.54 -1.11
N ALA A 404 7.57 13.08 -0.62
CA ALA A 404 7.53 14.43 -0.08
C ALA A 404 8.14 14.47 1.32
N LEU A 405 8.96 15.49 1.54
CA LEU A 405 9.64 15.71 2.82
C LEU A 405 8.97 16.85 3.57
N TYR A 406 9.01 16.74 4.90
CA TYR A 406 8.54 17.78 5.80
C TYR A 406 9.45 19.01 5.72
N SER A 407 8.82 20.17 5.59
CA SER A 407 9.41 21.48 5.83
C SER A 407 8.34 22.40 6.41
N GLN A 408 8.73 23.25 7.35
CA GLN A 408 7.82 24.11 8.10
C GLN A 408 7.08 25.12 7.20
N GLU A 409 7.70 25.52 6.08
CA GLU A 409 7.17 26.45 5.08
C GLU A 409 5.97 25.87 4.31
N ARG A 410 5.90 24.54 4.22
CA ARG A 410 4.80 23.80 3.58
C ARG A 410 3.64 23.52 4.54
N CYS A 411 3.84 23.74 5.85
CA CYS A 411 2.77 23.60 6.84
C CYS A 411 1.79 24.77 6.77
N PHE A 412 0.52 24.54 7.09
CA PHE A 412 -0.51 25.57 7.21
C PHE A 412 -1.64 25.15 8.15
N THR A 413 -2.40 26.13 8.63
CA THR A 413 -3.73 25.91 9.23
C THR A 413 -4.82 26.25 8.22
N LEU A 414 -6.00 25.66 8.40
CA LEU A 414 -7.15 25.90 7.54
C LEU A 414 -8.14 26.84 8.25
N GLU A 415 -8.65 27.83 7.51
CA GLU A 415 -9.83 28.61 7.86
C GLU A 415 -10.92 28.34 6.82
N ALA A 416 -12.19 28.35 7.20
CA ALA A 416 -13.27 28.05 6.27
C ALA A 416 -14.44 29.03 6.45
N GLU A 417 -15.03 29.43 5.33
CA GLU A 417 -16.32 30.12 5.26
C GLU A 417 -17.47 29.10 5.12
N ASP A 418 -17.20 27.91 4.57
CA ASP A 418 -18.13 26.78 4.58
C ASP A 418 -18.60 26.45 6.01
N PRO A 419 -19.91 26.52 6.32
CA PRO A 419 -20.39 26.36 7.70
C PRO A 419 -20.11 24.98 8.31
N ALA A 420 -20.11 23.91 7.52
CA ALA A 420 -19.88 22.56 8.02
C ALA A 420 -18.40 22.37 8.37
N ILE A 421 -17.50 22.84 7.52
CA ILE A 421 -16.05 22.79 7.75
C ILE A 421 -15.63 23.73 8.88
N ALA A 422 -16.11 24.98 8.89
CA ALA A 422 -15.85 25.94 9.96
C ALA A 422 -16.28 25.37 11.32
N CYS A 423 -17.48 24.79 11.40
CA CYS A 423 -17.99 24.15 12.62
C CYS A 423 -17.11 22.97 13.08
N LEU A 424 -16.59 22.16 12.15
CA LEU A 424 -15.69 21.05 12.48
C LEU A 424 -14.34 21.55 13.04
N LEU A 425 -13.74 22.53 12.39
CA LEU A 425 -12.47 23.14 12.82
C LEU A 425 -12.63 23.85 14.17
N ASP A 426 -13.71 24.60 14.37
CA ASP A 426 -14.03 25.27 15.63
C ASP A 426 -14.22 24.27 16.76
N LYS A 427 -14.98 23.19 16.54
CA LYS A 427 -15.16 22.12 17.53
C LYS A 427 -13.85 21.43 17.91
N CYS A 428 -12.89 21.34 16.99
CA CYS A 428 -11.54 20.86 17.27
C CYS A 428 -10.81 21.86 18.18
N ARG A 429 -10.76 23.13 17.78
CA ARG A 429 -10.08 24.20 18.50
C ARG A 429 -10.62 24.41 19.91
N GLU A 430 -11.95 24.46 20.09
CA GLU A 430 -12.62 24.60 21.40
C GLU A 430 -12.25 23.50 22.38
N ARG A 431 -11.92 22.31 21.86
CA ARG A 431 -11.51 21.15 22.66
C ARG A 431 -9.99 21.02 22.77
N GLY A 432 -9.24 22.03 22.32
CA GLY A 432 -7.78 22.06 22.36
C GLY A 432 -7.13 21.07 21.41
N ARG A 433 -7.74 20.84 20.24
CA ARG A 433 -7.19 20.04 19.15
C ARG A 433 -6.95 20.96 17.96
N TYR A 434 -5.69 21.15 17.64
CA TYR A 434 -5.23 22.06 16.59
C TYR A 434 -4.75 21.21 15.42
N VAL A 435 -5.61 21.08 14.41
CA VAL A 435 -5.26 20.38 13.17
C VAL A 435 -4.39 21.28 12.33
N GLN A 436 -3.26 20.74 11.90
CA GLN A 436 -2.34 21.35 10.97
C GLN A 436 -2.34 20.54 9.68
N PHE A 437 -1.96 21.16 8.58
CA PHE A 437 -1.82 20.53 7.28
C PHE A 437 -0.40 20.70 6.80
N LEU A 438 0.15 19.66 6.18
CA LEU A 438 1.36 19.73 5.38
C LEU A 438 0.94 19.55 3.91
N ASP A 439 1.29 20.50 3.07
CA ASP A 439 1.13 20.37 1.63
C ASP A 439 2.11 19.31 1.10
N LEU A 440 1.58 18.23 0.53
CA LEU A 440 2.33 17.14 -0.09
C LEU A 440 2.22 17.15 -1.62
N THR A 441 1.52 18.14 -2.20
CA THR A 441 1.26 18.23 -3.65
C THR A 441 2.53 17.91 -4.46
N PRO A 442 2.53 16.83 -5.27
CA PRO A 442 3.68 16.45 -6.08
C PRO A 442 3.88 17.44 -7.23
N ASP A 443 5.00 17.35 -7.94
CA ASP A 443 5.27 18.26 -9.08
C ASP A 443 4.21 18.14 -10.21
N LEU A 444 3.49 17.02 -10.27
CA LEU A 444 2.32 16.84 -11.15
C LEU A 444 1.19 17.85 -10.85
N GLY A 445 1.15 18.43 -9.65
CA GLY A 445 0.23 19.49 -9.27
C GLY A 445 -1.13 19.03 -8.73
N ILE A 446 -1.36 17.73 -8.61
CA ILE A 446 -2.60 17.17 -8.03
C ILE A 446 -2.60 17.47 -6.53
N PRO A 447 -3.59 18.21 -6.01
CA PRO A 447 -3.66 18.55 -4.60
C PRO A 447 -3.55 17.32 -3.70
N CYS A 448 -2.57 17.31 -2.80
CA CYS A 448 -2.35 16.24 -1.84
C CYS A 448 -1.97 16.84 -0.48
N TYR A 449 -2.66 16.45 0.59
CA TYR A 449 -2.46 17.04 1.91
C TYR A 449 -2.31 15.96 2.98
N LYS A 450 -1.40 16.20 3.93
CA LYS A 450 -1.33 15.47 5.20
C LYS A 450 -1.93 16.35 6.29
N ALA A 451 -3.13 16.01 6.76
CA ALA A 451 -3.67 16.58 8.00
C ALA A 451 -3.00 15.88 9.19
N PHE A 452 -2.59 16.62 10.20
CA PHE A 452 -1.94 16.05 11.37
C PHE A 452 -2.24 16.81 12.66
N VAL A 453 -2.13 16.09 13.77
CA VAL A 453 -2.13 16.62 15.13
C VAL A 453 -0.91 16.09 15.87
N GLN A 454 -0.31 16.92 16.71
CA GLN A 454 0.87 16.57 17.49
C GLN A 454 0.52 16.48 18.97
N THR A 455 0.89 15.39 19.64
CA THR A 455 0.67 15.18 21.09
C THR A 455 2.01 14.80 21.73
N GLY A 456 2.62 15.74 22.45
CA GLY A 456 4.03 15.57 22.83
C GLY A 456 4.91 15.50 21.58
N ASP A 457 5.65 14.40 21.44
CA ASP A 457 6.50 14.12 20.27
C ASP A 457 5.80 13.21 19.23
N GLU A 458 4.59 12.72 19.53
CA GLU A 458 3.85 11.83 18.63
C GLU A 458 3.01 12.62 17.63
N ILE A 459 2.98 12.14 16.38
CA ILE A 459 2.21 12.73 15.29
C ILE A 459 1.17 11.72 14.81
N VAL A 460 -0.10 12.11 14.89
CA VAL A 460 -1.20 11.36 14.26
C VAL A 460 -1.57 12.07 12.97
N LYS A 461 -1.67 11.33 11.88
CA LYS A 461 -1.85 11.87 10.52
C LYS A 461 -2.98 11.16 9.75
N GLY A 462 -3.55 11.88 8.81
CA GLY A 462 -4.37 11.37 7.70
C GLY A 462 -3.92 12.06 6.41
N CYS A 463 -3.87 11.32 5.31
CA CYS A 463 -3.43 11.81 4.01
C CYS A 463 -4.56 11.64 3.00
N ALA A 464 -4.62 12.53 2.01
CA ALA A 464 -5.52 12.38 0.87
C ALA A 464 -5.04 13.20 -0.33
N ALA A 465 -5.26 12.66 -1.52
CA ALA A 465 -5.16 13.39 -2.79
C ALA A 465 -6.51 13.42 -3.52
N ASP A 466 -6.79 14.53 -4.20
CA ASP A 466 -7.99 14.72 -5.02
C ASP A 466 -7.76 15.87 -6.01
N LEU A 467 -8.45 15.87 -7.15
CA LEU A 467 -8.41 16.98 -8.10
C LEU A 467 -8.96 18.29 -7.49
N SER A 468 -9.88 18.19 -6.54
CA SER A 468 -10.34 19.30 -5.70
C SER A 468 -9.54 19.33 -4.41
N GLY A 469 -8.70 20.35 -4.22
CA GLY A 469 -7.93 20.53 -2.99
C GLY A 469 -8.83 20.63 -1.75
N LYS A 470 -10.05 21.12 -1.92
CA LYS A 470 -11.08 21.08 -0.87
C LYS A 470 -11.45 19.67 -0.46
N ALA A 471 -11.68 18.77 -1.43
CA ALA A 471 -11.99 17.37 -1.14
C ALA A 471 -10.78 16.66 -0.51
N ALA A 472 -9.56 16.88 -1.04
CA ALA A 472 -8.32 16.36 -0.46
C ALA A 472 -8.14 16.80 1.01
N ALA A 473 -8.36 18.08 1.32
CA ALA A 473 -8.21 18.59 2.68
C ALA A 473 -9.24 17.98 3.65
N VAL A 474 -10.49 17.83 3.21
CA VAL A 474 -11.55 17.20 4.02
C VAL A 474 -11.26 15.72 4.24
N SER A 475 -10.91 14.98 3.19
CA SER A 475 -10.56 13.56 3.29
C SER A 475 -9.38 13.33 4.24
N ALA A 476 -8.29 14.10 4.09
CA ALA A 476 -7.13 14.03 4.99
C ALA A 476 -7.51 14.31 6.46
N LEU A 477 -8.36 15.32 6.69
CA LEU A 477 -8.88 15.66 8.01
C LEU A 477 -9.74 14.53 8.60
N THR A 478 -10.64 13.96 7.81
CA THR A 478 -11.52 12.87 8.27
C THR A 478 -10.76 11.58 8.50
N GLU A 479 -9.64 11.35 7.80
CA GLU A 479 -8.80 10.18 7.97
C GLU A 479 -8.08 10.11 9.32
N LEU A 480 -7.93 11.24 10.02
CA LEU A 480 -7.28 11.30 11.34
C LEU A 480 -7.99 10.40 12.36
N ALA A 481 -7.36 9.26 12.65
CA ALA A 481 -7.76 8.31 13.68
C ALA A 481 -7.30 8.78 15.08
N TYR A 482 -7.74 9.97 15.50
CA TYR A 482 -7.31 10.60 16.75
C TYR A 482 -8.40 10.52 17.82
N PRO A 483 -8.10 10.00 19.03
CA PRO A 483 -9.08 9.94 20.12
C PRO A 483 -9.61 11.32 20.47
N TYR A 484 -10.94 11.41 20.51
CA TYR A 484 -11.64 12.67 20.71
C TYR A 484 -11.30 13.40 22.03
N PHE A 485 -10.83 12.69 23.04
CA PHE A 485 -10.57 13.20 24.39
C PHE A 485 -9.13 13.70 24.62
N VAL A 486 -8.25 13.58 23.62
CA VAL A 486 -6.83 14.00 23.75
C VAL A 486 -6.67 15.43 23.23
N ARG A 487 -5.82 16.23 23.90
CA ARG A 487 -5.45 17.59 23.47
C ARG A 487 -4.17 17.52 22.66
N SER A 488 -4.04 18.40 21.67
CA SER A 488 -2.83 18.51 20.85
C SER A 488 -2.06 19.79 21.14
N ASN A 489 -0.82 19.83 20.68
CA ASN A 489 0.00 21.03 20.67
C ASN A 489 -0.62 22.06 19.71
N PRO A 490 -0.59 23.37 20.04
CA PRO A 490 -0.96 24.42 19.09
C PRO A 490 0.06 24.50 17.95
N PRO A 491 -0.32 25.08 16.80
CA PRO A 491 0.64 25.31 15.72
C PRO A 491 1.75 26.26 16.17
N PRO A 492 2.95 26.19 15.55
CA PRO A 492 4.01 27.16 15.76
C PRO A 492 3.54 28.60 15.56
N ALA A 493 4.12 29.54 16.31
CA ALA A 493 3.80 30.95 16.15
C ALA A 493 4.13 31.42 14.72
N GLY A 494 3.17 32.11 14.08
CA GLY A 494 3.33 32.59 12.71
C GLY A 494 3.07 31.55 11.62
N GLN A 495 2.55 30.36 11.96
CA GLN A 495 2.06 29.41 10.96
C GLN A 495 1.08 30.09 10.00
N LYS A 496 1.33 29.95 8.69
CA LYS A 496 0.42 30.50 7.68
C LYS A 496 -0.96 29.86 7.79
N SER A 497 -2.00 30.67 7.58
CA SER A 497 -3.38 30.20 7.48
C SER A 497 -3.84 30.33 6.03
N ILE A 498 -4.51 29.31 5.50
CA ILE A 498 -5.05 29.27 4.14
C ILE A 498 -6.58 29.14 4.25
N LYS A 499 -7.30 29.88 3.41
CA LYS A 499 -8.75 29.70 3.28
C LYS A 499 -9.07 28.43 2.51
N TYR A 500 -9.98 27.63 3.05
CA TYR A 500 -10.53 26.43 2.40
C TYR A 500 -11.03 26.71 0.99
N GLU A 501 -11.66 27.86 0.80
CA GLU A 501 -12.21 28.29 -0.48
C GLU A 501 -11.15 28.68 -1.52
N GLU A 502 -9.91 28.94 -1.09
CA GLU A 502 -8.77 29.31 -1.94
C GLU A 502 -7.94 28.08 -2.35
N LEU A 503 -8.26 26.89 -1.85
CA LEU A 503 -7.58 25.66 -2.27
C LEU A 503 -7.82 25.40 -3.77
N PRO A 504 -6.79 24.93 -4.51
CA PRO A 504 -6.88 24.70 -5.94
C PRO A 504 -7.95 23.66 -6.28
N ASP A 505 -8.62 23.83 -7.43
CA ASP A 505 -9.65 22.91 -7.91
C ASP A 505 -9.49 22.65 -9.41
N TYR A 506 -9.13 21.42 -9.74
CA TYR A 506 -8.99 20.90 -11.10
C TYR A 506 -10.07 19.86 -11.43
N SER A 507 -11.04 19.66 -10.54
CA SER A 507 -12.15 18.74 -10.78
C SER A 507 -13.10 19.34 -11.82
N SER A 508 -13.64 18.48 -12.70
CA SER A 508 -14.64 18.90 -13.69
C SER A 508 -16.07 18.62 -13.23
N GLY A 509 -16.23 17.84 -12.16
CA GLY A 509 -17.52 17.34 -11.69
C GLY A 509 -18.02 16.11 -12.46
N ASP A 510 -17.26 15.59 -13.42
CA ASP A 510 -17.56 14.38 -14.18
C ASP A 510 -16.41 13.38 -14.04
N VAL A 511 -16.72 12.20 -13.49
CA VAL A 511 -15.72 11.17 -13.15
C VAL A 511 -14.94 10.70 -14.38
N SER A 512 -15.60 10.51 -15.52
CA SER A 512 -14.95 10.02 -16.75
C SER A 512 -14.00 11.08 -17.32
N ARG A 513 -14.39 12.37 -17.28
CA ARG A 513 -13.52 13.47 -17.69
C ARG A 513 -12.34 13.67 -16.74
N ASP A 514 -12.57 13.50 -15.44
CA ASP A 514 -11.55 13.61 -14.41
C ASP A 514 -10.52 12.48 -14.54
N LEU A 515 -10.98 11.23 -14.71
CA LEU A 515 -10.11 10.08 -15.03
C LEU A 515 -9.26 10.36 -16.27
N ASN A 516 -9.88 10.79 -17.37
CA ASN A 516 -9.16 11.10 -18.60
C ASN A 516 -8.15 12.25 -18.43
N THR A 517 -8.42 13.20 -17.54
CA THR A 517 -7.48 14.30 -17.23
C THR A 517 -6.26 13.77 -16.49
N VAL A 518 -6.44 12.89 -15.51
CA VAL A 518 -5.34 12.28 -14.76
C VAL A 518 -4.54 11.31 -15.65
N GLU A 519 -5.19 10.45 -16.43
CA GLU A 519 -4.49 9.55 -17.36
C GLU A 519 -3.66 10.35 -18.38
N ARG A 520 -4.21 11.42 -18.97
CA ARG A 520 -3.45 12.29 -19.88
C ARG A 520 -2.28 12.98 -19.19
N LEU A 521 -2.45 13.44 -17.95
CA LEU A 521 -1.37 14.04 -17.17
C LEU A 521 -0.23 13.03 -16.96
N LEU A 522 -0.54 11.80 -16.56
CA LEU A 522 0.45 10.75 -16.37
C LEU A 522 1.16 10.43 -17.68
N LEU A 523 0.42 10.21 -18.77
CA LEU A 523 0.99 9.94 -20.10
C LEU A 523 1.89 11.07 -20.61
N SER A 524 1.50 12.33 -20.38
CA SER A 524 2.29 13.51 -20.78
C SER A 524 3.61 13.61 -20.02
N ASN A 525 3.72 12.94 -18.88
CA ASN A 525 4.94 12.82 -18.09
C ASN A 525 5.65 11.47 -18.29
N GLY A 526 5.27 10.70 -19.33
CA GLY A 526 5.88 9.39 -19.62
C GLY A 526 5.49 8.27 -18.66
N LEU A 527 4.54 8.51 -17.76
CA LEU A 527 4.01 7.54 -16.81
C LEU A 527 2.81 6.83 -17.43
N LYS A 528 2.84 5.50 -17.49
CA LYS A 528 1.78 4.71 -18.10
C LYS A 528 1.01 3.93 -17.03
N PRO A 529 -0.23 4.34 -16.71
CA PRO A 529 -1.05 3.61 -15.75
C PRO A 529 -1.37 2.20 -16.24
N ILE A 530 -1.33 1.22 -15.34
CA ILE A 530 -1.74 -0.16 -15.59
C ILE A 530 -2.90 -0.48 -14.66
N TYR A 531 -3.93 -1.14 -15.17
CA TYR A 531 -5.09 -1.54 -14.38
C TYR A 531 -5.34 -3.05 -14.45
N VAL A 532 -5.75 -3.63 -13.33
CA VAL A 532 -6.27 -4.99 -13.24
C VAL A 532 -7.69 -4.93 -12.67
N ASP A 533 -8.67 -5.47 -13.40
CA ASP A 533 -10.08 -5.53 -12.97
C ASP A 533 -10.30 -6.70 -12.02
N LEU A 534 -10.52 -6.40 -10.75
CA LEU A 534 -10.73 -7.37 -9.68
C LEU A 534 -12.22 -7.61 -9.38
N THR A 535 -13.13 -7.20 -10.25
CA THR A 535 -14.57 -7.37 -10.06
C THR A 535 -14.94 -8.84 -9.83
N LYS A 536 -15.48 -9.13 -8.65
CA LYS A 536 -16.02 -10.47 -8.30
C LYS A 536 -17.41 -10.66 -8.89
N LYS A 537 -17.70 -11.87 -9.38
CA LYS A 537 -18.94 -12.18 -10.10
C LYS A 537 -20.19 -12.21 -9.21
N ASP A 538 -20.02 -12.46 -7.91
CA ASP A 538 -21.10 -12.54 -6.92
C ASP A 538 -21.55 -11.16 -6.43
N LEU A 539 -20.62 -10.20 -6.34
CA LEU A 539 -20.93 -8.81 -6.03
C LEU A 539 -21.23 -7.98 -7.27
N ASP A 540 -20.55 -8.20 -8.40
CA ASP A 540 -20.61 -7.38 -9.61
C ASP A 540 -20.53 -5.87 -9.30
N VAL A 541 -19.59 -5.52 -8.43
CA VAL A 541 -19.22 -4.13 -8.10
C VAL A 541 -17.80 -3.91 -8.64
N PRO A 542 -17.58 -2.86 -9.46
CA PRO A 542 -16.26 -2.53 -9.97
C PRO A 542 -15.22 -2.41 -8.86
N VAL A 543 -14.16 -3.20 -8.95
CA VAL A 543 -12.95 -3.09 -8.14
C VAL A 543 -11.75 -3.14 -9.06
N VAL A 544 -10.82 -2.21 -8.90
CA VAL A 544 -9.63 -2.12 -9.74
C VAL A 544 -8.39 -2.01 -8.86
N ARG A 545 -7.31 -2.65 -9.32
CA ARG A 545 -5.96 -2.38 -8.84
C ARG A 545 -5.19 -1.59 -9.90
N ALA A 546 -4.68 -0.42 -9.54
CA ALA A 546 -3.86 0.43 -10.40
C ALA A 546 -2.36 0.32 -10.04
N PHE A 547 -1.52 0.47 -11.05
CA PHE A 547 -0.08 0.64 -10.93
C PHE A 547 0.38 1.78 -11.81
N VAL A 548 1.33 2.58 -11.34
CA VAL A 548 1.94 3.64 -12.14
C VAL A 548 3.46 3.49 -12.05
N PRO A 549 4.08 2.66 -12.93
CA PRO A 549 5.53 2.55 -13.01
C PRO A 549 6.21 3.93 -13.08
N GLY A 550 7.23 4.14 -12.24
CA GLY A 550 7.89 5.44 -12.04
C GLY A 550 7.37 6.26 -10.84
N LEU A 551 6.22 5.87 -10.27
CA LEU A 551 5.75 6.32 -8.95
C LEU A 551 5.99 5.21 -7.91
N GLU A 552 6.09 5.58 -6.63
CA GLU A 552 6.44 4.65 -5.56
C GLU A 552 5.32 3.62 -5.31
N PHE A 553 5.66 2.33 -5.43
CA PHE A 553 4.73 1.24 -5.14
C PHE A 553 4.56 1.00 -3.64
N MET A 554 5.69 0.96 -2.93
CA MET A 554 5.77 0.76 -1.49
C MET A 554 5.72 2.13 -0.78
N ALA A 555 4.53 2.46 -0.26
CA ALA A 555 4.24 3.79 0.29
C ALA A 555 4.88 4.04 1.67
N ILE A 556 5.10 2.98 2.44
CA ILE A 556 5.65 3.08 3.79
C ILE A 556 7.17 3.08 3.66
N LEU A 557 7.79 4.18 4.09
CA LEU A 557 9.22 4.21 4.32
C LEU A 557 9.54 3.38 5.57
N ASP A 558 10.37 2.37 5.39
CA ASP A 558 10.99 1.58 6.44
C ASP A 558 12.47 1.34 6.13
N ARG A 559 13.18 0.69 7.06
CA ARG A 559 14.59 0.35 6.90
C ARG A 559 14.95 -0.51 5.68
N PHE A 560 13.98 -1.17 5.04
CA PHE A 560 14.22 -2.01 3.86
C PHE A 560 13.98 -1.26 2.54
N SER A 561 13.23 -0.17 2.61
CA SER A 561 12.83 0.63 1.47
C SER A 561 14.02 1.12 0.65
N ASP A 562 13.95 1.00 -0.68
CA ASP A 562 14.91 1.65 -1.56
C ASP A 562 14.58 3.15 -1.72
N PHE A 563 15.54 3.94 -2.21
CA PHE A 563 15.35 5.37 -2.44
C PHE A 563 15.13 5.67 -3.92
N SER A 564 14.43 6.77 -4.20
CA SER A 564 14.32 7.31 -5.55
C SER A 564 15.03 8.65 -5.73
N LYS A 565 15.45 8.92 -6.96
CA LYS A 565 16.01 10.23 -7.37
C LYS A 565 15.06 11.38 -7.02
N ARG A 566 13.74 11.15 -7.10
CA ARG A 566 12.69 12.13 -6.75
C ARG A 566 12.72 12.51 -5.26
N GLN A 567 12.98 11.56 -4.37
CA GLN A 567 13.10 11.83 -2.94
C GLN A 567 14.33 12.71 -2.64
N PHE A 568 15.48 12.42 -3.25
CA PHE A 568 16.69 13.24 -3.09
C PHE A 568 16.60 14.61 -3.77
N ARG A 569 15.88 14.73 -4.87
CA ARG A 569 15.50 16.02 -5.45
C ARG A 569 14.75 16.89 -4.43
N ASN A 570 13.75 16.31 -3.76
CA ASN A 570 12.96 17.02 -2.76
C ASN A 570 13.81 17.43 -1.54
N TYR A 571 14.76 16.58 -1.15
CA TYR A 571 15.75 16.90 -0.12
C TYR A 571 16.57 18.14 -0.52
N LEU A 572 17.16 18.14 -1.72
CA LEU A 572 17.98 19.25 -2.24
C LEU A 572 17.21 20.57 -2.33
N LYS A 573 15.96 20.52 -2.81
CA LYS A 573 15.03 21.67 -2.84
C LYS A 573 14.84 22.30 -1.45
N ILE A 574 14.67 21.48 -0.42
CA ILE A 574 14.39 21.96 0.95
C ILE A 574 15.66 22.50 1.62
N VAL A 575 16.81 21.85 1.47
CA VAL A 575 18.05 22.29 2.12
C VAL A 575 18.74 23.46 1.39
N GLY A 576 18.11 23.99 0.33
CA GLY A 576 18.58 25.15 -0.42
C GLY A 576 19.87 24.87 -1.22
N ALA A 577 20.07 23.60 -1.60
CA ALA A 577 21.23 23.17 -2.35
C ALA A 577 20.88 22.95 -3.83
N ARG A 578 21.16 24.00 -4.62
CA ARG A 578 20.92 24.14 -6.06
C ARG A 578 19.48 24.45 -6.43
#